data_AF-A0A935PBV0-F1
#
_entry.id   AF-A0A935PBV0-F1
#
_cell.length_a   1.000
_cell.length_b   1.000
_cell.length_c   1.000
_cell.angle_alpha   90.00
_cell.angle_beta   90.00
_cell.angle_gamma   90.00
#
_symmetry.space_group_name_H-M   'P 1'
#
loop_
_entity.id
_entity.type
_entity.pdbx_description
1 polymer ?
#
loop_
_entity_poly.entity_id
_entity_poly.type
_entity_poly.pdbx_seq_one_letter_code
_entity_poly.pdbx_strand_id
1 'polypeptide(L)'
;MNGRALRRRGLEAAGRIRAAAGCDLFCINFPAYVDRGAGTVPVSRIPYFPEPAAAVLAPYRAVVLAGTDQPVNFFGYEGQSSNPIASEVPKLRIDGDAQDAAEALEALADELGA
;
A
#
# COMPACT_ATOMS: atom_id res chain seq x y z
N MET A 1 0.12 -0.23 1.97
CA MET A 1 -0.22 -1.24 2.99
C MET A 1 0.51 -0.96 4.30
N ASN A 2 -0.11 -1.25 5.45
CA ASN A 2 0.50 -1.22 6.79
C ASN A 2 -0.20 -2.20 7.76
N GLY A 3 0.30 -2.34 8.98
CA GLY A 3 -0.31 -3.17 10.02
C GLY A 3 -0.40 -4.63 9.59
N ARG A 4 -1.50 -5.31 9.91
CA ARG A 4 -1.69 -6.75 9.63
C ARG A 4 -1.57 -7.12 8.15
N ALA A 5 -1.77 -6.18 7.23
CA ALA A 5 -1.49 -6.37 5.80
C ALA A 5 -0.02 -6.72 5.50
N LEU A 6 0.92 -6.34 6.38
CA LEU A 6 2.35 -6.61 6.26
C LEU A 6 2.82 -7.83 7.06
N ARG A 7 1.89 -8.61 7.64
CA ARG A 7 2.16 -9.95 8.19
C ARG A 7 1.99 -11.00 7.09
N ARG A 8 2.53 -12.19 7.30
CA ARG A 8 2.45 -13.35 6.39
C ARG A 8 1.09 -13.49 5.67
N ARG A 9 -0.01 -13.59 6.43
CA ARG A 9 -1.39 -13.73 5.91
C ARG A 9 -1.75 -12.62 4.91
N GLY A 10 -1.54 -11.36 5.31
CA GLY A 10 -1.81 -10.21 4.45
C GLY A 10 -0.89 -10.13 3.23
N LEU A 11 0.39 -10.50 3.38
CA LEU A 11 1.34 -10.53 2.28
C LEU A 11 1.00 -11.63 1.25
N GLU A 12 0.58 -12.81 1.69
CA GLU A 12 0.14 -13.90 0.82
C GLU A 12 -1.09 -13.48 0.01
N ALA A 13 -2.10 -12.88 0.66
CA ALA A 13 -3.27 -12.32 -0.02
C ALA A 13 -2.91 -11.19 -1.00
N ALA A 14 -2.03 -10.26 -0.61
CA ALA A 14 -1.52 -9.21 -1.49
C ALA A 14 -0.75 -9.79 -2.69
N GLY A 15 -0.05 -10.90 -2.52
CA GLY A 15 0.61 -11.65 -3.60
C GLY A 15 -0.38 -12.22 -4.61
N ARG A 16 -1.49 -12.81 -4.14
CA ARG A 16 -2.59 -13.28 -4.99
C ARG A 16 -3.20 -12.14 -5.78
N ILE A 17 -3.52 -11.02 -5.12
CA ILE A 17 -4.03 -9.81 -5.78
C ILE A 17 -3.06 -9.30 -6.84
N ARG A 18 -1.76 -9.23 -6.52
CA ARG A 18 -0.72 -8.82 -7.48
C ARG A 18 -0.70 -9.74 -8.71
N ALA A 19 -0.80 -11.05 -8.51
CA ALA A 19 -0.80 -12.02 -9.60
C ALA A 19 -2.04 -11.87 -10.50
N ALA A 20 -3.22 -11.61 -9.92
CA ALA A 20 -4.48 -11.47 -10.65
C ALA A 20 -4.64 -10.10 -11.33
N ALA A 21 -4.25 -9.01 -10.65
CA ALA A 21 -4.50 -7.64 -11.10
C ALA A 21 -3.29 -6.96 -11.75
N GLY A 22 -2.08 -7.53 -11.63
CA GLY A 22 -0.85 -6.95 -12.16
C GLY A 22 -0.42 -5.65 -11.48
N CYS A 23 -0.79 -5.46 -10.20
CA CYS A 23 -0.46 -4.25 -9.44
C CYS A 23 0.89 -4.36 -8.71
N ASP A 24 1.44 -3.21 -8.34
CA ASP A 24 2.63 -3.14 -7.50
C ASP A 24 2.27 -2.97 -6.02
N LEU A 25 3.08 -3.57 -5.15
CA LEU A 25 2.85 -3.59 -3.71
C LEU A 25 3.77 -2.61 -3.00
N PHE A 26 3.16 -1.64 -2.32
CA PHE A 26 3.87 -0.67 -1.49
C PHE A 26 3.46 -0.73 -0.01
N CYS A 27 4.43 -0.54 0.87
CA CYS A 27 4.21 -0.20 2.27
C CYS A 27 4.51 1.27 2.54
N ILE A 28 3.88 1.82 3.58
CA ILE A 28 4.22 3.16 4.08
C ILE A 28 5.70 3.21 4.46
N ASN A 29 6.23 4.42 4.61
CA ASN A 29 7.65 4.59 4.87
C ASN A 29 8.11 4.04 6.24
N PHE A 30 7.30 4.22 7.28
CA PHE A 30 7.62 3.74 8.63
C PHE A 30 6.58 2.74 9.14
N PRO A 31 6.52 1.51 8.56
CA PRO A 31 5.64 0.48 9.07
C PRO A 31 6.21 -0.06 10.39
N ALA A 32 5.34 -0.38 11.35
CA ALA A 32 5.77 -0.96 12.63
C ALA A 32 6.46 -2.32 12.44
N TYR A 33 6.03 -3.08 11.43
CA TYR A 33 6.61 -4.37 11.07
C TYR A 33 6.36 -4.69 9.59
N VAL A 34 7.24 -5.50 9.02
CA VAL A 34 7.06 -6.14 7.70
C VAL A 34 7.65 -7.54 7.79
N ASP A 35 6.85 -8.58 7.56
CA ASP A 35 7.38 -9.94 7.45
C ASP A 35 8.22 -10.05 6.17
N ARG A 36 9.42 -10.63 6.30
CA ARG A 36 10.41 -10.77 5.21
C ARG A 36 11.09 -12.12 5.32
N GLY A 37 11.70 -12.56 4.21
CA GLY A 37 12.46 -13.80 4.13
C GLY A 37 12.00 -14.69 2.96
N ALA A 38 12.61 -15.87 2.85
CA ALA A 38 12.25 -16.82 1.82
C ALA A 38 10.74 -17.18 1.89
N GLY A 39 10.08 -17.22 0.74
CA GLY A 39 8.65 -17.52 0.64
C GLY A 39 7.71 -16.40 1.10
N THR A 40 8.21 -15.18 1.36
CA THR A 40 7.35 -14.01 1.60
C THR A 40 7.21 -13.15 0.34
N VAL A 41 6.03 -12.54 0.17
CA VAL A 41 5.78 -11.64 -0.96
C VAL A 41 6.55 -10.34 -0.75
N PRO A 42 7.41 -9.93 -1.70
CA PRO A 42 8.18 -8.70 -1.56
C PRO A 42 7.28 -7.47 -1.72
N VAL A 43 7.48 -6.50 -0.83
CA VAL A 43 6.80 -5.20 -0.83
C VAL A 43 7.86 -4.10 -0.85
N SER A 44 7.66 -3.12 -1.71
CA SER A 44 8.50 -1.93 -1.82
C SER A 44 8.07 -0.88 -0.81
N ARG A 45 8.99 -0.04 -0.34
CA ARG A 45 8.68 1.04 0.60
C ARG A 45 8.54 2.36 -0.16
N ILE A 46 7.51 3.14 0.16
CA ILE A 46 7.39 4.50 -0.35
C ILE A 46 8.57 5.35 0.18
N PRO A 47 9.33 6.04 -0.69
CA PRO A 47 10.42 6.91 -0.26
C PRO A 47 10.00 7.97 0.76
N TYR A 48 10.93 8.42 1.60
CA TYR A 48 10.66 9.46 2.61
C TYR A 48 10.49 10.85 2.01
N PHE A 49 11.35 11.21 1.06
CA PHE A 49 11.38 12.56 0.51
C PHE A 49 10.24 12.77 -0.50
N PRO A 50 9.61 13.96 -0.50
CA PRO A 50 8.41 14.22 -1.33
C PRO A 50 8.61 13.94 -2.81
N GLU A 51 9.71 14.41 -3.41
CA GLU A 51 9.95 14.29 -4.85
C GLU A 51 10.14 12.83 -5.28
N PRO A 52 11.02 12.02 -4.65
CA PRO A 52 11.10 10.58 -4.95
C PRO A 52 9.78 9.82 -4.70
N ALA A 53 9.03 10.18 -3.65
CA ALA A 53 7.74 9.55 -3.36
C ALA A 53 6.71 9.83 -4.44
N ALA A 54 6.62 11.09 -4.89
CA ALA A 54 5.77 11.48 -6.01
C ALA A 54 6.21 10.79 -7.32
N ALA A 55 7.52 10.74 -7.60
CA ALA A 55 8.06 10.13 -8.81
C ALA A 55 7.72 8.64 -8.93
N VAL A 56 7.85 7.86 -7.83
CA VAL A 56 7.54 6.43 -7.86
C VAL A 56 6.03 6.16 -7.94
N LEU A 57 5.19 7.07 -7.43
CA LEU A 57 3.73 6.91 -7.41
C LEU A 57 3.03 7.51 -8.63
N ALA A 58 3.67 8.43 -9.36
CA ALA A 58 3.11 9.11 -10.53
C ALA A 58 2.56 8.18 -11.64
N PRO A 59 3.14 6.99 -11.91
CA PRO A 59 2.62 6.11 -12.96
C PRO A 59 1.27 5.46 -12.63
N TYR A 60 0.83 5.44 -11.37
CA TYR A 60 -0.37 4.72 -10.96
C TYR A 60 -1.64 5.57 -11.13
N ARG A 61 -2.64 4.98 -11.78
CA ARG A 61 -3.96 5.58 -12.04
C ARG A 61 -5.03 5.21 -11.00
N ALA A 62 -4.71 4.33 -10.06
CA ALA A 62 -5.58 3.94 -8.96
C ALA A 62 -4.73 3.40 -7.82
N VAL A 63 -5.15 3.65 -6.57
CA VAL A 63 -4.44 3.21 -5.38
C VAL A 63 -5.41 2.52 -4.42
N VAL A 64 -5.06 1.31 -3.99
CA VAL A 64 -5.76 0.56 -2.96
C VAL A 64 -4.96 0.62 -1.67
N LEU A 65 -5.62 0.97 -0.56
CA LEU A 65 -5.03 1.12 0.76
C LEU A 65 -5.56 0.01 1.67
N ALA A 66 -4.64 -0.68 2.33
CA ALA A 66 -4.96 -1.73 3.30
C ALA A 66 -4.16 -1.50 4.60
N GLY A 67 -4.87 -1.37 5.72
CA GLY A 67 -4.32 -1.15 7.05
C GLY A 67 -3.63 0.20 7.23
N THR A 68 -3.92 1.16 6.36
CA THR A 68 -3.34 2.51 6.36
C THR A 68 -4.28 3.50 5.71
N ASP A 69 -4.22 4.75 6.14
CA ASP A 69 -4.74 5.88 5.39
C ASP A 69 -3.80 6.24 4.23
N GLN A 70 -4.18 7.28 3.49
CA GLN A 70 -3.38 7.82 2.40
C GLN A 70 -1.97 8.17 2.91
N PRO A 71 -0.90 7.83 2.17
CA PRO A 71 0.43 8.27 2.52
C PRO A 71 0.51 9.79 2.49
N VAL A 72 1.22 10.37 3.46
CA VAL A 72 1.48 11.80 3.52
C VAL A 72 2.99 12.05 3.51
N ASN A 73 3.39 13.12 2.85
CA ASN A 73 4.74 13.65 2.92
C ASN A 73 4.95 14.36 4.25
N PHE A 74 6.19 14.34 4.74
CA PHE A 74 6.55 15.13 5.90
C PHE A 74 6.47 16.63 5.58
N PHE A 75 6.07 17.45 6.56
CA PHE A 75 5.97 18.90 6.38
C PHE A 75 7.37 19.55 6.34
N GLY A 76 7.46 20.78 5.82
CA GLY A 76 8.71 21.56 5.84
C GLY A 76 9.51 21.55 4.54
N TYR A 77 8.96 21.01 3.45
CA TYR A 77 9.52 21.15 2.11
C TYR A 77 8.75 22.21 1.32
N GLU A 78 9.42 23.33 1.03
CA GLU A 78 8.82 24.43 0.27
C GLU A 78 8.44 23.99 -1.15
N GLY A 79 7.26 24.39 -1.60
CA GLY A 79 6.74 24.05 -2.93
C GLY A 79 6.30 22.59 -3.12
N GLN A 80 6.40 21.74 -2.10
CA GLN A 80 6.02 20.32 -2.19
C GLN A 80 4.60 20.06 -1.69
N SER A 81 3.88 19.18 -2.37
CA SER A 81 2.57 18.70 -1.95
C SER A 81 2.69 17.85 -0.68
N SER A 82 1.74 18.01 0.25
CA SER A 82 1.61 17.11 1.42
C SER A 82 1.18 15.70 1.03
N ASN A 83 0.58 15.51 -0.15
CA ASN A 83 0.19 14.19 -0.66
C ASN A 83 1.15 13.79 -1.79
N PRO A 84 1.83 12.63 -1.70
CA PRO A 84 2.68 12.12 -2.77
C PRO A 84 1.88 11.51 -3.92
N ILE A 85 0.57 11.27 -3.73
CA ILE A 85 -0.35 10.80 -4.77
C ILE A 85 -1.16 11.99 -5.26
N ALA A 86 -1.22 12.18 -6.57
CA ALA A 86 -1.98 13.26 -7.19
C ALA A 86 -3.48 13.19 -6.80
N SER A 87 -4.11 14.35 -6.66
CA SER A 87 -5.48 14.48 -6.14
C SER A 87 -6.52 13.67 -6.94
N GLU A 88 -6.37 13.67 -8.25
CA GLU A 88 -7.22 13.06 -9.27
C GLU A 88 -7.10 11.53 -9.33
N VAL A 89 -6.03 10.96 -8.79
CA VAL A 89 -5.86 9.51 -8.72
C VAL A 89 -6.85 8.94 -7.69
N PRO A 90 -7.79 8.08 -8.08
CA PRO A 90 -8.73 7.45 -7.16
C PRO A 90 -7.99 6.60 -6.13
N LYS A 91 -8.37 6.79 -4.87
CA LYS A 91 -7.79 6.13 -3.70
C LYS A 91 -8.91 5.44 -2.93
N LEU A 92 -8.80 4.15 -2.71
CA LEU A 92 -9.80 3.34 -2.00
C LEU A 92 -9.15 2.61 -0.84
N ARG A 93 -9.59 2.89 0.38
CA ARG A 93 -9.27 2.06 1.56
C ARG A 93 -10.29 0.94 1.65
N ILE A 94 -9.81 -0.30 1.79
CA ILE A 94 -10.66 -1.52 1.77
C ILE A 94 -10.98 -2.05 3.17
N ASP A 95 -10.37 -1.48 4.21
CA ASP A 95 -10.61 -1.78 5.61
C ASP A 95 -11.05 -0.51 6.37
N GLY A 96 -11.90 -0.67 7.38
CA GLY A 96 -12.15 0.34 8.41
C GLY A 96 -11.26 0.16 9.64
N ASP A 97 -11.29 1.14 10.55
CA ASP A 97 -10.39 1.17 11.72
C ASP A 97 -10.54 0.00 12.69
N ALA A 98 -11.71 -0.65 12.70
CA ALA A 98 -11.99 -1.83 13.52
C ALA A 98 -11.76 -3.17 12.78
N GLN A 99 -11.50 -3.14 11.48
CA GLN A 99 -11.39 -4.33 10.64
C GLN A 99 -9.95 -4.85 10.56
N ASP A 100 -9.80 -6.14 10.30
CA ASP A 100 -8.49 -6.72 10.01
C ASP A 100 -8.12 -6.50 8.54
N ALA A 101 -7.10 -5.68 8.29
CA ALA A 101 -6.61 -5.41 6.94
C ALA A 101 -6.13 -6.68 6.19
N ALA A 102 -5.69 -7.73 6.88
CA ALA A 102 -5.36 -8.99 6.22
C ALA A 102 -6.62 -9.71 5.71
N GLU A 103 -7.71 -9.68 6.47
CA GLU A 103 -9.00 -10.24 6.06
C GLU A 103 -9.61 -9.46 4.89
N ALA A 104 -9.50 -8.13 4.91
CA ALA A 104 -9.94 -7.30 3.78
C ALA A 104 -9.17 -7.62 2.48
N LEU A 105 -7.86 -7.87 2.58
CA LEU A 105 -7.05 -8.30 1.42
C LEU A 105 -7.41 -9.71 0.94
N GLU A 106 -7.73 -10.63 1.84
CA GLU A 106 -8.21 -11.96 1.46
C GLU A 106 -9.55 -11.88 0.74
N ALA A 107 -10.51 -11.13 1.28
CA ALA A 107 -11.80 -10.93 0.64
C ALA A 107 -11.66 -10.31 -0.76
N LEU A 108 -10.76 -9.33 -0.92
CA LEU A 108 -10.46 -8.75 -2.22
C LEU A 108 -9.80 -9.76 -3.17
N ALA A 109 -8.86 -10.57 -2.68
CA ALA A 109 -8.22 -11.61 -3.49
C ALA A 109 -9.25 -12.64 -3.98
N ASP A 110 -10.17 -13.05 -3.10
CA ASP A 110 -11.22 -14.01 -3.41
C ASP A 110 -12.22 -13.45 -4.44
N GLU A 111 -12.59 -12.17 -4.33
CA GLU A 111 -13.45 -11.47 -5.30
C GLU A 111 -12.78 -11.37 -6.69
N LEU A 112 -11.44 -11.27 -6.73
CA LEU A 112 -10.66 -11.28 -7.97
C LEU A 112 -10.46 -12.70 -8.54
N GLY A 113 -10.95 -13.75 -7.86
CA GLY A 113 -10.77 -15.15 -8.25
C GLY A 113 -9.33 -15.64 -8.14
N ALA A 114 -8.54 -15.05 -7.23
CA ALA A 114 -7.10 -15.25 -7.09
C ALA A 114 -6.71 -16.29 -6.04
#